data_AF-A0A531KJX8-F1
#
_entry.id   AF-A0A531KJX8-F1
#
_cell.length_a   1.000
_cell.length_b   1.000
_cell.length_c   1.000
_cell.angle_alpha   90.00
_cell.angle_beta   90.00
_cell.angle_gamma   90.00
#
_symmetry.space_group_name_H-M   'P 1'
#
loop_
_entity.id
_entity.type
_entity.pdbx_description
1 polymer ?
#
loop_
_entity_poly.entity_id
_entity_poly.type
_entity_poly.pdbx_seq_one_letter_code
_entity_poly.pdbx_strand_id
1 'polypeptide(L)'
;RMFGSNSTLPFLATARGADALLVIGYAVLALPYMYRAVDTGLRTIDVRTLTEAAQILGAGWTTIIVRIILPNVLIAVLSGAFLSFAIVIGEFTMASLLNRPAFGPYLQNIGANTAYEPSALALISFAITWGCMSLIQILSRFAPRSANRPN
;
A
#
# COMPACT_ATOMS: atom_id res chain seq x y z
N ARG A 1 -31.59 1.32 -10.48
CA ARG A 1 -31.49 2.50 -9.58
C ARG A 1 -32.02 2.16 -8.18
N MET A 2 -31.42 1.19 -7.49
CA MET A 2 -31.91 0.67 -6.19
C MET A 2 -31.03 1.00 -4.98
N PHE A 3 -29.94 1.76 -5.15
CA PHE A 3 -29.14 2.31 -4.05
C PHE A 3 -29.53 3.77 -3.79
N GLY A 4 -30.83 4.00 -3.59
CA GLY A 4 -31.38 5.29 -3.15
C GLY A 4 -31.28 5.43 -1.64
N SER A 5 -31.27 6.67 -1.15
CA SER A 5 -31.03 7.17 0.22
C SER A 5 -31.89 6.61 1.37
N ASN A 6 -32.53 5.45 1.20
CA ASN A 6 -33.36 4.76 2.21
C ASN A 6 -32.79 3.37 2.57
N SER A 7 -31.46 3.22 2.63
CA SER A 7 -30.86 1.98 3.13
C SER A 7 -31.03 1.90 4.65
N THR A 8 -31.65 0.81 5.12
CA THR A 8 -31.92 0.49 6.53
C THR A 8 -30.67 0.31 7.41
N LEU A 9 -29.47 0.39 6.83
CA LEU A 9 -28.20 0.35 7.55
C LEU A 9 -27.69 1.78 7.79
N PRO A 10 -27.56 2.24 9.06
CA PRO A 10 -27.25 3.63 9.41
C PRO A 10 -25.92 4.14 8.81
N PHE A 11 -25.01 3.23 8.48
CA PHE A 11 -23.71 3.53 7.88
C PHE A 11 -23.75 3.73 6.36
N LEU A 12 -24.71 3.12 5.64
CA LEU A 12 -24.88 3.31 4.20
C LEU A 12 -25.77 4.52 3.88
N ALA A 13 -26.60 4.95 4.82
CA ALA A 13 -27.47 6.13 4.68
C ALA A 13 -26.69 7.46 4.76
N THR A 14 -25.52 7.46 5.41
CA THR A 14 -24.73 8.67 5.65
C THR A 14 -23.46 8.67 4.79
N ALA A 15 -23.16 9.79 4.13
CA ALA A 15 -21.99 9.89 3.26
C ALA A 15 -20.68 9.48 3.95
N ARG A 16 -20.49 9.91 5.21
CA ARG A 16 -19.31 9.57 6.02
C ARG A 16 -19.23 8.10 6.44
N GLY A 17 -20.37 7.43 6.58
CA GLY A 17 -20.41 6.02 6.98
C GLY A 17 -19.94 5.10 5.85
N ALA A 18 -20.33 5.42 4.61
CA ALA A 18 -19.81 4.73 3.43
C ALA A 18 -18.32 5.01 3.21
N ASP A 19 -17.85 6.24 3.44
CA ASP A 19 -16.41 6.55 3.38
C ASP A 19 -15.63 5.74 4.43
N ALA A 20 -16.13 5.65 5.66
CA ALA A 20 -15.52 4.86 6.72
C ALA A 20 -15.51 3.35 6.40
N LEU A 21 -16.61 2.81 5.86
CA LEU A 21 -16.71 1.41 5.41
C LEU A 21 -15.68 1.11 4.32
N LEU A 22 -15.50 2.03 3.37
CA LEU A 22 -14.53 1.90 2.29
C LEU A 22 -13.10 1.92 2.85
N VAL A 23 -12.78 2.83 3.77
CA VAL A 23 -11.46 2.88 4.44
C VAL A 23 -11.18 1.58 5.20
N ILE A 24 -12.16 1.06 5.96
CA ILE A 24 -12.01 -0.21 6.69
C ILE A 24 -11.82 -1.37 5.72
N GLY A 25 -12.60 -1.43 4.64
CA GLY A 25 -12.47 -2.46 3.61
C GLY A 25 -11.07 -2.47 2.98
N TYR A 26 -10.56 -1.30 2.63
CA TYR A 26 -9.20 -1.14 2.09
C TYR A 26 -8.12 -1.48 3.11
N ALA A 27 -8.31 -1.11 4.38
CA ALA A 27 -7.38 -1.45 5.44
C ALA A 27 -7.28 -2.97 5.63
N VAL A 28 -8.40 -3.67 5.69
CA VAL A 28 -8.46 -5.14 5.81
C VAL A 28 -7.82 -5.81 4.60
N LEU A 29 -8.06 -5.28 3.40
CA LEU A 29 -7.48 -5.78 2.16
C LEU A 29 -5.95 -5.60 2.13
N ALA A 30 -5.44 -4.44 2.56
CA ALA A 30 -4.02 -4.13 2.61
C ALA A 30 -3.25 -4.82 3.75
N LEU A 31 -3.93 -5.15 4.84
CA LEU A 31 -3.35 -5.70 6.07
C LEU A 31 -2.40 -6.89 5.84
N PRO A 32 -2.76 -7.96 5.12
CA PRO A 32 -1.87 -9.11 4.93
C PRO A 32 -0.60 -8.73 4.14
N TYR A 33 -0.68 -7.80 3.20
CA TYR A 33 0.47 -7.36 2.40
C TYR A 33 1.43 -6.53 3.23
N MET A 34 0.90 -5.57 4.00
CA MET A 34 1.68 -4.80 4.96
C MET A 34 2.35 -5.71 6.00
N TYR A 35 1.59 -6.64 6.57
CA TYR A 35 2.09 -7.59 7.56
C TYR A 35 3.25 -8.42 7.00
N ARG A 36 3.11 -8.98 5.78
CA ARG A 36 4.18 -9.77 5.16
C ARG A 36 5.44 -8.95 4.89
N ALA A 37 5.30 -7.69 4.47
CA ALA A 37 6.44 -6.80 4.28
C ALA A 37 7.18 -6.53 5.60
N VAL A 38 6.43 -6.24 6.67
CA VAL A 38 6.99 -5.99 8.01
C VAL A 38 7.62 -7.24 8.60
N ASP A 39 6.97 -8.40 8.53
CA ASP A 39 7.52 -9.69 9.00
C ASP A 39 8.81 -10.05 8.25
N THR A 40 8.85 -9.83 6.94
CA THR A 40 10.09 -10.02 6.16
C THR A 40 11.18 -9.06 6.64
N GLY A 41 10.86 -7.78 6.85
CA GLY A 41 11.81 -6.80 7.37
C GLY A 41 12.35 -7.16 8.74
N LEU A 42 11.49 -7.60 9.66
CA LEU A 42 11.90 -8.04 10.99
C LEU A 42 12.78 -9.29 10.94
N ARG A 43 12.55 -10.23 10.01
CA ARG A 43 13.41 -11.42 9.86
C ARG A 43 14.79 -11.12 9.27
N THR A 44 14.93 -10.02 8.53
CA THR A 44 16.23 -9.62 7.95
C THR A 44 17.19 -9.03 8.96
N ILE A 45 16.67 -8.56 10.10
CA ILE A 45 17.47 -8.00 11.18
C ILE A 45 17.42 -8.95 12.38
N ASP A 46 18.51 -9.09 13.12
CA ASP A 46 18.53 -9.89 14.36
C ASP A 46 17.80 -9.13 15.49
N VAL A 47 16.48 -8.94 15.35
CA VAL A 47 15.63 -8.18 16.29
C VAL A 47 15.87 -8.66 17.70
N ARG A 48 15.94 -9.98 17.88
CA ARG A 48 16.13 -10.63 19.18
C ARG A 48 17.40 -10.14 19.87
N THR A 49 18.54 -10.18 19.18
CA THR A 49 19.83 -9.75 19.72
C THR A 49 19.82 -8.25 20.03
N LEU A 50 19.23 -7.43 19.16
CA LEU A 50 19.10 -5.98 19.39
C LEU A 50 18.20 -5.66 20.59
N THR A 51 17.09 -6.38 20.77
CA THR A 51 16.21 -6.22 21.94
C THR A 51 16.88 -6.66 23.23
N GLU A 52 17.58 -7.80 23.25
CA GLU A 52 18.28 -8.29 24.44
C GLU A 52 19.40 -7.33 24.85
N ALA A 53 20.20 -6.83 23.90
CA ALA A 53 21.24 -5.83 24.17
C ALA A 53 20.67 -4.50 24.69
N ALA A 54 19.56 -4.03 24.12
CA ALA A 54 18.91 -2.80 24.55
C ALA A 54 18.30 -2.91 25.96
N GLN A 55 17.72 -4.06 26.29
CA GLN A 55 17.20 -4.33 27.63
C GLN A 55 18.33 -4.40 28.68
N ILE A 56 19.48 -5.01 28.34
CA ILE A 56 20.67 -4.99 29.20
C ILE A 56 21.16 -3.55 29.44
N LEU A 57 21.05 -2.68 28.43
CA LEU A 57 21.34 -1.25 28.54
C LEU A 57 20.28 -0.44 29.32
N GLY A 58 19.22 -1.08 29.83
CA GLY A 58 18.15 -0.43 30.57
C GLY A 58 17.11 0.29 29.70
N ALA A 59 17.06 0.02 28.39
CA ALA A 59 16.07 0.63 27.51
C ALA A 59 14.66 0.06 27.73
N GLY A 60 13.67 0.94 27.81
CA GLY A 60 12.25 0.54 27.89
C GLY A 60 11.69 0.07 26.55
N TRP A 61 10.60 -0.70 26.57
CA TRP A 61 9.93 -1.27 25.39
C TRP A 61 9.61 -0.23 24.30
N THR A 62 9.09 0.93 24.67
CA THR A 62 8.77 2.01 23.71
C THR A 62 10.02 2.53 23.02
N THR A 63 11.14 2.66 23.73
CA THR A 63 12.42 3.08 23.18
C THR A 63 12.96 2.03 22.20
N ILE A 64 12.85 0.75 22.55
CA ILE A 64 13.29 -0.34 21.68
C ILE A 64 12.50 -0.33 20.37
N ILE A 65 11.18 -0.23 20.43
CA ILE A 65 10.34 -0.20 19.23
C ILE A 65 10.65 1.03 18.37
N VAL A 66 10.59 2.24 18.93
CA VAL A 66 10.65 3.48 18.14
C VAL A 66 12.07 3.83 17.69
N ARG A 67 13.08 3.57 18.53
CA ARG A 67 14.46 4.03 18.31
C ARG A 67 15.40 2.95 17.78
N ILE A 68 15.04 1.68 17.95
CA ILE A 68 15.90 0.55 17.53
C ILE A 68 15.22 -0.22 16.40
N ILE A 69 14.03 -0.76 16.61
CA ILE A 69 13.38 -1.63 15.61
C ILE A 69 12.88 -0.81 14.42
N LEU A 70 12.08 0.23 14.65
CA LEU A 70 11.42 1.04 13.61
C LEU A 70 12.38 1.59 12.55
N PRO A 71 13.52 2.24 12.89
CA PRO A 71 14.45 2.74 11.87
C PRO A 71 15.10 1.61 11.07
N ASN A 72 15.32 0.44 11.67
CA ASN A 72 15.91 -0.71 10.98
C ASN A 72 14.94 -1.39 10.01
N VAL A 73 13.64 -1.43 10.33
CA VAL A 73 12.60 -1.98 9.43
C VAL A 73 11.91 -0.93 8.56
N LEU A 74 12.33 0.34 8.62
CA LEU A 74 11.68 1.44 7.92
C LEU A 74 11.56 1.18 6.41
N ILE A 75 12.61 0.64 5.79
CA ILE A 75 12.63 0.30 4.36
C ILE A 75 11.58 -0.77 4.05
N ALA A 76 11.45 -1.78 4.90
CA ALA A 76 10.46 -2.84 4.74
C ALA A 76 9.03 -2.33 4.93
N VAL A 77 8.81 -1.45 5.92
CA VAL A 77 7.52 -0.77 6.14
C VAL A 77 7.14 0.09 4.93
N LEU A 78 8.07 0.88 4.39
CA LEU A 78 7.85 1.71 3.21
C LEU A 78 7.51 0.86 1.97
N SER A 79 8.21 -0.26 1.78
CA SER A 79 7.91 -1.22 0.71
C SER A 79 6.50 -1.81 0.85
N GLY A 80 6.11 -2.20 2.07
CA GLY A 80 4.77 -2.68 2.38
C GLY A 80 3.68 -1.63 2.18
N ALA A 81 3.96 -0.37 2.55
CA ALA A 81 3.07 0.77 2.33
C ALA A 81 2.85 1.04 0.84
N PHE A 82 3.93 1.02 0.06
CA PHE A 82 3.85 1.22 -1.38
C PHE A 82 3.07 0.09 -2.08
N LEU A 83 3.32 -1.16 -1.70
CA LEU A 83 2.58 -2.31 -2.23
C LEU A 83 1.09 -2.22 -1.87
N SER A 84 0.77 -1.91 -0.62
CA SER A 84 -0.61 -1.72 -0.16
C SER A 84 -1.32 -0.60 -0.91
N PHE A 85 -0.63 0.51 -1.14
CA PHE A 85 -1.13 1.63 -1.92
C PHE A 85 -1.40 1.26 -3.37
N ALA A 86 -0.49 0.52 -4.01
CA ALA A 86 -0.68 0.04 -5.38
C ALA A 86 -1.92 -0.85 -5.51
N ILE A 87 -2.13 -1.74 -4.54
CA ILE A 87 -3.30 -2.63 -4.50
C ILE A 87 -4.59 -1.83 -4.32
N VAL A 88 -4.61 -0.87 -3.38
CA VAL A 88 -5.79 -0.04 -3.09
C VAL A 88 -6.15 0.88 -4.26
N ILE A 89 -5.17 1.44 -4.97
CA ILE A 89 -5.43 2.24 -6.18
C ILE A 89 -6.06 1.39 -7.30
N GLY A 90 -5.64 0.13 -7.41
CA GLY A 90 -6.22 -0.82 -8.35
C GLY A 90 -7.60 -1.36 -7.93
N GLU A 91 -8.10 -1.00 -6.75
CA GLU A 91 -9.38 -1.45 -6.25
C GLU A 91 -10.52 -0.70 -6.93
N PHE A 92 -11.47 -1.45 -7.48
CA PHE A 92 -12.65 -0.94 -8.16
C PHE A 92 -13.96 -1.40 -7.52
N THR A 93 -14.01 -2.65 -7.07
CA THR A 93 -15.23 -3.35 -6.68
C THR A 93 -15.89 -2.71 -5.47
N MET A 94 -15.15 -2.49 -4.38
CA MET A 94 -15.71 -1.90 -3.15
C MET A 94 -16.13 -0.45 -3.39
N ALA A 95 -15.32 0.34 -4.09
CA ALA A 95 -15.66 1.72 -4.41
C ALA A 95 -16.90 1.84 -5.33
N SER A 96 -17.03 0.95 -6.32
CA SER A 96 -18.17 0.90 -7.23
C SER A 96 -19.45 0.49 -6.50
N LEU A 97 -19.38 -0.53 -5.64
CA LEU A 97 -20.52 -1.00 -4.83
C LEU A 97 -21.04 0.07 -3.87
N LEU A 98 -20.15 0.90 -3.31
CA LEU A 98 -20.52 2.01 -2.43
C LEU A 98 -20.85 3.31 -3.17
N ASN A 99 -20.81 3.29 -4.51
CA ASN A 99 -21.02 4.44 -5.38
C ASN A 99 -20.15 5.65 -4.98
N ARG A 100 -18.86 5.40 -4.73
CA ARG A 100 -17.89 6.42 -4.29
C ARG A 100 -16.96 6.86 -5.42
N PRO A 101 -16.57 8.14 -5.47
CA PRO A 101 -15.64 8.65 -6.47
C PRO A 101 -14.20 8.24 -6.15
N ALA A 102 -13.90 6.95 -6.27
CA ALA A 102 -12.53 6.44 -6.22
C ALA A 102 -11.92 6.37 -7.63
N PHE A 103 -10.60 6.18 -7.69
CA PHE A 103 -9.84 6.17 -8.94
C PHE A 103 -10.40 5.19 -9.99
N GLY A 104 -10.69 3.94 -9.60
CA GLY A 104 -11.27 2.93 -10.49
C GLY A 104 -12.61 3.34 -11.10
N PRO A 105 -13.66 3.62 -10.29
CA PRO A 105 -14.96 4.09 -10.78
C PRO A 105 -14.90 5.38 -11.58
N TYR A 106 -13.97 6.28 -11.26
CA TYR A 106 -13.75 7.51 -12.02
C TYR A 106 -13.25 7.23 -13.44
N LEU A 107 -12.23 6.38 -13.58
CA LEU A 107 -11.73 5.95 -14.89
C LEU A 107 -12.81 5.23 -15.70
N GLN A 108 -13.64 4.39 -15.05
CA GLN A 108 -14.77 3.74 -15.71
C GLN A 108 -15.80 4.75 -16.23
N ASN A 109 -16.15 5.76 -15.43
CA ASN A 109 -17.13 6.78 -15.84
C ASN A 109 -16.63 7.61 -17.03
N ILE A 110 -15.33 7.93 -17.08
CA ILE A 110 -14.74 8.59 -18.25
C ILE A 110 -14.74 7.66 -19.46
N GLY A 111 -14.31 6.40 -19.29
CA GLY A 111 -14.28 5.41 -20.37
C GLY A 111 -15.66 5.04 -20.91
N ALA A 112 -16.72 5.15 -20.10
CA ALA A 112 -18.10 4.87 -20.51
C ALA A 112 -18.75 6.03 -21.29
N ASN A 113 -18.30 7.27 -21.08
CA ASN A 113 -18.88 8.47 -21.71
C ASN A 113 -18.10 8.94 -22.95
N THR A 114 -16.89 8.43 -23.20
CA THR A 114 -16.06 8.78 -24.36
C THR A 114 -15.46 7.54 -25.04
N ALA A 115 -15.92 7.20 -26.25
CA ALA A 115 -15.64 5.91 -26.91
C ALA A 115 -14.19 5.70 -27.42
N TYR A 116 -13.35 6.76 -27.47
CA TYR A 116 -12.01 6.70 -28.07
C TYR A 116 -10.85 6.99 -27.09
N GLU A 117 -11.12 7.48 -25.88
CA GLU A 117 -10.08 7.79 -24.89
C GLU A 117 -9.52 6.58 -24.09
N PRO A 118 -10.29 5.53 -23.73
CA PRO A 118 -9.79 4.49 -22.83
C PRO A 118 -8.66 3.64 -23.43
N SER A 119 -8.68 3.39 -24.74
CA SER A 119 -7.64 2.63 -25.45
C SER A 119 -6.30 3.36 -25.48
N ALA A 120 -6.34 4.69 -25.68
CA ALA A 120 -5.16 5.54 -25.69
C ALA A 120 -4.56 5.66 -24.27
N LEU A 121 -5.40 5.83 -23.25
CA LEU A 121 -4.99 5.86 -21.85
C LEU A 121 -4.35 4.53 -21.41
N ALA A 122 -4.88 3.39 -21.87
CA ALA A 122 -4.30 2.08 -21.60
C ALA A 122 -2.91 1.94 -22.22
N LEU A 123 -2.72 2.35 -23.47
CA LEU A 123 -1.41 2.33 -24.14
C LEU A 123 -0.39 3.24 -23.44
N ILE A 124 -0.80 4.45 -23.04
CA ILE A 124 0.06 5.41 -22.34
C ILE A 124 0.44 4.88 -20.95
N SER A 125 -0.51 4.29 -20.21
CA SER A 125 -0.24 3.70 -18.89
C SER A 125 0.72 2.50 -18.99
N PHE A 126 0.57 1.67 -20.02
CA PHE A 126 1.49 0.55 -20.28
C PHE A 126 2.89 1.04 -20.61
N ALA A 127 3.00 2.06 -21.47
CA ALA A 127 4.27 2.67 -21.84
C ALA A 127 4.98 3.33 -20.64
N ILE A 128 4.23 4.02 -19.79
CA ILE A 128 4.76 4.63 -18.55
C ILE A 128 5.25 3.54 -17.58
N THR A 129 4.48 2.47 -17.40
CA THR A 129 4.85 1.35 -16.52
C THR A 129 6.15 0.70 -16.98
N TRP A 130 6.26 0.43 -18.29
CA TRP A 130 7.49 -0.11 -18.88
C TRP A 130 8.66 0.86 -18.78
N GLY A 131 8.43 2.15 -18.99
CA GLY A 131 9.43 3.19 -18.83
C GLY A 131 9.96 3.26 -17.39
N CYS A 132 9.06 3.19 -16.41
CA CYS A 132 9.41 3.23 -14.99
C CYS A 132 10.17 1.96 -14.56
N MET A 133 9.71 0.78 -14.98
CA MET A 133 10.42 -0.49 -14.73
C MET A 133 11.81 -0.51 -15.38
N SER A 134 11.93 -0.01 -16.61
CA SER A 134 13.21 0.09 -17.31
C SER A 134 14.16 1.07 -16.62
N LEU A 135 13.64 2.22 -16.17
CA LEU A 135 14.43 3.22 -15.44
C LEU A 135 14.94 2.66 -14.11
N ILE A 136 14.11 1.95 -13.35
CA ILE A 136 14.51 1.28 -12.12
C ILE A 136 15.60 0.23 -12.38
N GLN A 137 15.47 -0.57 -13.44
CA GLN A 137 16.48 -1.57 -13.84
C GLN A 137 17.82 -0.95 -14.27
N ILE A 138 17.80 0.25 -14.85
CA ILE A 138 19.02 0.97 -15.24
C ILE A 138 19.66 1.58 -14.00
N LEU A 139 18.88 2.24 -13.15
CA LEU A 139 19.36 2.84 -11.90
C LEU A 139 19.88 1.78 -10.91
N SER A 140 19.26 0.60 -10.84
CA SER A 140 19.71 -0.50 -9.99
C SER A 140 21.03 -1.11 -10.46
N ARG A 141 21.38 -1.02 -11.74
CA ARG A 141 22.70 -1.41 -12.26
C ARG A 141 23.82 -0.47 -11.84
N PHE A 142 23.49 0.79 -11.55
CA PHE A 142 24.44 1.81 -11.08
C PHE A 142 24.48 1.94 -9.54
N ALA A 143 23.58 1.26 -8.83
CA ALA A 143 23.63 1.21 -7.37
C ALA A 143 24.89 0.44 -6.92
N PRO A 144 25.77 1.05 -6.11
CA PRO A 144 26.98 0.38 -5.65
C PRO A 144 26.59 -0.86 -4.84
N ARG A 145 27.08 -2.02 -5.28
CA ARG A 145 26.97 -3.29 -4.54
C ARG A 145 27.57 -3.07 -3.16
N SER A 146 26.73 -3.09 -2.12
CA SER A 146 27.22 -3.16 -0.75
C SER A 146 28.05 -4.44 -0.63
N ALA A 147 29.34 -4.26 -0.35
CA ALA A 147 30.30 -5.33 -0.22
C ALA A 147 29.94 -6.19 1.01
N ASN A 148 29.18 -7.25 0.78
CA ASN A 148 29.02 -8.30 1.76
C ASN A 148 30.37 -9.05 1.82
N ARG A 149 31.20 -8.73 2.82
CA ARG A 149 32.43 -9.48 3.14
C ARG A 149 32.04 -10.57 4.14
N PRO A 150 31.94 -11.84 3.74
CA PRO A 150 31.88 -12.95 4.68
C PRO A 150 33.26 -13.13 5.33
N ASN A 151 33.25 -13.30 6.65
CA ASN A 151 34.40 -13.76 7.44
C ASN A 151 34.38 -15.29 7.49
#